data_AF-A0A2M3ZCM5-F1
#
_entry.id   AF-A0A2M3ZCM5-F1
#
_cell.length_a   1.000
_cell.length_b   1.000
_cell.length_c   1.000
_cell.angle_alpha   90.00
_cell.angle_beta   90.00
_cell.angle_gamma   90.00
#
_symmetry.space_group_name_H-M   'P 1'
#
loop_
_entity.id
_entity.type
_entity.pdbx_description
1 polymer ?
#
loop_
_entity_poly.entity_id
_entity_poly.type
_entity_poly.pdbx_seq_one_letter_code
_entity_poly.pdbx_strand_id
1 'polypeptide(L)'
;MLKLVLTLLFVGLVVVCNGSPLSRESSESPESIEAPMPDFFQKISEQCRNNTGSDDAFLVFMESFENAFKCVLKIDVDRFKTDFNQLTNATRTAFFTKYCAEARPLVSCFDDMPASVRPCVKENEFKYMEAFFESIPKTLDLACKNNGEIIFNMVDATRLKCFQENAKHISVCVDTYTESGLWNDDWNSELNQDKCSTLTNYRKCLMVPLDTCDLSDLIGIYDVSMNAMLRLSPCANNTEESTGETHHNNSTDVI
;
A
#
# COMPACT_ATOMS: atom_id res chain seq x y z
N MET A 1 -0.77 16.21 1.18
CA MET A 1 -1.64 15.62 2.22
C MET A 1 -2.21 14.28 1.77
N LEU A 2 -3.20 14.22 0.87
CA LEU A 2 -3.77 12.92 0.48
C LEU A 2 -2.86 12.05 -0.38
N LYS A 3 -1.95 12.61 -1.20
CA LYS A 3 -0.97 11.78 -1.95
C LYS A 3 -0.22 10.84 -1.00
N LEU A 4 0.25 11.29 0.17
CA LEU A 4 0.96 10.42 1.14
C LEU A 4 0.04 9.37 1.81
N VAL A 5 -1.20 9.73 2.15
CA VAL A 5 -2.15 8.82 2.85
C VAL A 5 -2.80 7.82 1.89
N LEU A 6 -3.12 8.24 0.66
CA LEU A 6 -3.48 7.31 -0.42
C LEU A 6 -2.28 6.48 -0.80
N THR A 7 -1.07 7.04 -0.90
CA THR A 7 0.14 6.24 -1.10
C THR A 7 0.27 5.22 0.03
N LEU A 8 0.05 5.54 1.31
CA LEU A 8 0.10 4.53 2.40
C LEU A 8 -1.03 3.48 2.35
N LEU A 9 -2.26 3.86 2.00
CA LEU A 9 -3.39 2.91 1.82
C LEU A 9 -3.24 2.06 0.55
N PHE A 10 -2.59 2.60 -0.48
CA PHE A 10 -2.24 1.92 -1.72
C PHE A 10 -0.79 1.41 -1.71
N VAL A 11 -0.02 1.51 -0.62
CA VAL A 11 1.38 1.04 -0.56
C VAL A 11 1.42 -0.48 -0.53
N GLY A 12 0.29 -1.15 -0.32
CA GLY A 12 0.14 -2.54 -0.72
C GLY A 12 0.12 -2.75 -2.25
N LEU A 13 -0.54 -1.87 -3.01
CA LEU A 13 -0.76 -2.02 -4.46
C LEU A 13 0.23 -1.22 -5.35
N VAL A 14 0.97 -0.26 -4.80
CA VAL A 14 1.74 0.73 -5.56
C VAL A 14 3.13 0.95 -4.92
N VAL A 15 3.85 -0.13 -4.65
CA VAL A 15 5.32 -0.04 -4.40
C VAL A 15 6.08 0.29 -5.69
N VAL A 16 5.41 0.44 -6.85
CA VAL A 16 6.07 0.79 -8.10
C VAL A 16 5.41 1.96 -8.82
N CYS A 17 5.45 3.12 -8.18
CA CYS A 17 5.38 4.39 -8.90
C CYS A 17 6.47 5.31 -8.35
N ASN A 18 7.71 5.08 -8.79
CA ASN A 18 8.70 6.15 -8.80
C ASN A 18 8.24 7.20 -9.81
N GLY A 19 7.61 8.24 -9.29
CA GLY A 19 7.17 9.39 -10.06
C GLY A 19 6.98 10.56 -9.11
N SER A 20 7.98 11.42 -9.03
CA SER A 20 7.85 12.76 -8.43
C SER A 20 6.62 13.50 -8.99
N PRO A 21 6.01 14.42 -8.23
CA PRO A 21 4.65 14.88 -8.48
C PRO A 21 4.51 15.60 -9.84
N LEU A 22 3.63 15.08 -10.69
CA LEU A 22 2.93 15.84 -11.71
C LEU A 22 2.22 17.04 -11.05
N SER A 23 2.88 18.18 -11.13
CA SER A 23 2.27 19.51 -11.20
C SER A 23 3.01 20.26 -12.30
N ARG A 24 2.46 20.22 -13.51
CA ARG A 24 2.71 21.27 -14.50
C ARG A 24 1.41 21.51 -15.24
N GLU A 25 0.74 22.60 -14.86
CA GLU A 25 -0.20 23.27 -15.74
C GLU A 25 0.54 23.62 -17.03
N SER A 26 0.11 23.09 -18.16
CA SER A 26 -0.04 23.86 -19.40
C SER A 26 -0.89 23.06 -20.38
N SER A 27 -1.92 23.73 -20.85
CA SER A 27 -2.70 23.46 -22.05
C SER A 27 -1.81 23.18 -23.27
N GLU A 28 -2.07 22.07 -23.98
CA GLU A 28 -2.32 21.98 -25.43
C GLU A 28 -2.41 20.50 -25.88
N SER A 29 -3.03 20.30 -27.04
CA SER A 29 -3.65 19.11 -27.64
C SER A 29 -2.71 17.91 -27.94
N PRO A 30 -3.24 16.75 -28.41
CA PRO A 30 -2.65 15.44 -28.19
C PRO A 30 -1.60 15.06 -29.25
N GLU A 31 -0.35 14.94 -28.81
CA GLU A 31 0.62 14.08 -29.46
C GLU A 31 0.94 12.94 -28.49
N SER A 32 0.96 11.72 -29.04
CA SER A 32 1.26 10.47 -28.37
C SER A 32 2.63 10.54 -27.68
N ILE A 33 2.64 10.72 -26.36
CA ILE A 33 3.85 10.57 -25.55
C ILE A 33 3.82 9.17 -24.94
N GLU A 34 4.59 8.26 -25.53
CA GLU A 34 5.02 7.04 -24.86
C GLU A 34 5.84 7.45 -23.62
N ALA A 35 5.17 7.52 -22.47
CA ALA A 35 5.87 7.62 -21.19
C ALA A 35 6.65 6.31 -20.98
N PRO A 36 7.90 6.37 -20.48
CA PRO A 36 8.64 5.15 -20.16
C PRO A 36 7.82 4.34 -19.14
N MET A 37 7.55 3.07 -19.46
CA MET A 37 6.89 2.17 -18.53
C MET A 37 7.70 2.11 -17.23
N PRO A 38 7.07 2.22 -16.05
CA PRO A 38 7.75 2.00 -14.79
C PRO A 38 8.50 0.66 -14.79
N ASP A 39 9.70 0.62 -14.20
CA ASP A 39 10.62 -0.54 -14.18
C ASP A 39 9.94 -1.89 -13.85
N PHE A 40 8.90 -1.89 -13.02
CA PHE A 40 8.09 -3.08 -12.72
C PHE A 40 7.39 -3.67 -13.93
N PHE A 41 6.72 -2.86 -14.73
CA PHE A 41 5.99 -3.37 -15.90
C PHE A 41 6.96 -3.88 -16.96
N GLN A 42 8.12 -3.24 -17.09
CA GLN A 42 9.19 -3.75 -17.95
C GLN A 42 9.66 -5.14 -17.46
N LYS A 43 9.90 -5.30 -16.16
CA LYS A 43 10.33 -6.59 -15.59
C LYS A 43 9.28 -7.68 -15.75
N ILE A 44 8.00 -7.39 -15.49
CA ILE A 44 6.91 -8.34 -15.72
C ILE A 44 6.83 -8.72 -17.20
N SER A 45 6.94 -7.76 -18.12
CA SER A 45 6.98 -8.03 -19.56
C SER A 45 8.12 -9.00 -19.93
N GLU A 46 9.32 -8.75 -19.44
CA GLU A 46 10.47 -9.62 -19.66
C GLU A 46 10.23 -11.04 -19.11
N GLN A 47 9.67 -11.16 -17.91
CA GLN A 47 9.37 -12.46 -17.31
C GLN A 47 8.24 -13.21 -18.04
N CYS A 48 7.17 -12.53 -18.44
CA CYS A 48 6.12 -13.10 -19.29
C CYS A 48 6.70 -13.68 -20.57
N ARG A 49 7.55 -12.91 -21.26
CA ARG A 49 8.19 -13.34 -22.52
C ARG A 49 9.14 -14.52 -22.29
N ASN A 50 9.92 -14.49 -21.22
CA ASN A 50 10.84 -15.58 -20.87
C ASN A 50 10.11 -16.89 -20.52
N ASN A 51 8.97 -16.81 -19.84
CA ASN A 51 8.22 -17.99 -19.39
C ASN A 51 7.27 -18.57 -20.44
N THR A 52 6.69 -17.71 -21.30
CA THR A 52 5.64 -18.11 -22.26
C THR A 52 6.11 -18.12 -23.71
N GLY A 53 7.25 -17.47 -24.01
CA GLY A 53 7.78 -17.32 -25.37
C GLY A 53 7.07 -16.25 -26.22
N SER A 54 6.17 -15.45 -25.63
CA SER A 54 5.43 -14.37 -26.30
C SER A 54 5.06 -13.24 -25.35
N ASP A 55 4.54 -12.13 -25.88
CA ASP A 55 4.04 -11.01 -25.08
C ASP A 55 2.56 -11.15 -24.70
N ASP A 56 1.86 -12.21 -25.16
CA ASP A 56 0.42 -12.38 -24.98
C ASP A 56 0.01 -12.38 -23.50
N ALA A 57 0.77 -13.08 -22.64
CA ALA A 57 0.51 -13.09 -21.20
C ALA A 57 0.71 -11.71 -20.55
N PHE A 58 1.67 -10.92 -21.05
CA PHE A 58 1.86 -9.55 -20.58
C PHE A 58 0.69 -8.64 -20.97
N LEU A 59 0.16 -8.80 -22.19
CA LEU A 59 -1.01 -8.05 -22.65
C LEU A 59 -2.26 -8.37 -21.81
N VAL A 60 -2.48 -9.65 -21.48
CA VAL A 60 -3.58 -10.06 -20.58
C VAL A 60 -3.42 -9.44 -19.19
N PHE A 61 -2.20 -9.46 -18.63
CA PHE A 61 -1.92 -8.79 -17.36
C PHE A 61 -2.21 -7.28 -17.41
N MET A 62 -1.79 -6.60 -18.48
CA MET A 62 -2.07 -5.17 -18.65
C MET A 62 -3.56 -4.86 -18.78
N GLU A 63 -4.31 -5.70 -19.50
CA GLU A 63 -5.77 -5.59 -19.59
C GLU A 63 -6.43 -5.75 -18.22
N SER A 64 -6.04 -6.77 -17.43
CA SER A 64 -6.52 -6.96 -16.07
C SER A 64 -6.17 -5.78 -15.16
N PHE A 65 -4.95 -5.25 -15.24
CA PHE A 65 -4.53 -4.06 -14.49
C PHE A 65 -5.37 -2.83 -14.85
N GLU A 66 -5.58 -2.56 -16.14
CA GLU A 66 -6.43 -1.46 -16.59
C GLU A 66 -7.88 -1.60 -16.12
N ASN A 67 -8.44 -2.82 -16.16
CA ASN A 67 -9.80 -3.09 -15.72
C ASN A 67 -9.94 -2.90 -14.20
N ALA A 68 -8.96 -3.36 -13.42
CA ALA A 68 -8.89 -3.11 -11.99
C ALA A 68 -8.85 -1.60 -11.70
N PHE A 69 -8.00 -0.86 -12.42
CA PHE A 69 -7.89 0.59 -12.27
C PHE A 69 -9.20 1.31 -12.61
N LYS A 70 -9.81 1.00 -13.77
CA LYS A 70 -11.12 1.55 -14.19
C LYS A 70 -12.23 1.22 -13.18
N CYS A 71 -12.18 0.04 -12.56
CA CYS A 71 -13.12 -0.38 -11.54
C CYS A 71 -13.01 0.48 -10.26
N VAL A 72 -11.79 0.75 -9.79
CA VAL A 72 -11.52 1.60 -8.62
C VAL A 72 -11.79 3.09 -8.88
N LEU A 73 -11.58 3.57 -10.11
CA LEU A 73 -11.86 4.97 -10.51
C LEU A 73 -13.34 5.39 -10.37
N LYS A 74 -14.25 4.45 -10.08
CA LYS A 74 -15.64 4.75 -9.74
C LYS A 74 -15.79 5.47 -8.39
N ILE A 75 -14.75 5.49 -7.55
CA ILE A 75 -14.73 6.31 -6.33
C ILE A 75 -14.59 7.79 -6.69
N ASP A 76 -15.42 8.63 -6.07
CA ASP A 76 -15.24 10.08 -6.09
C ASP A 76 -14.09 10.47 -5.14
N VAL A 77 -12.86 10.36 -5.66
CA VAL A 77 -11.62 10.62 -4.90
C VAL A 77 -11.54 12.09 -4.44
N ASP A 78 -12.10 13.02 -5.20
CA ASP A 78 -12.07 14.44 -4.85
C ASP A 78 -13.07 14.79 -3.76
N ARG A 79 -14.21 14.12 -3.74
CA ARG A 79 -15.12 14.17 -2.60
C ARG A 79 -14.54 13.49 -1.36
N PHE A 80 -13.89 12.33 -1.51
CA PHE A 80 -13.19 11.68 -0.40
C PHE A 80 -12.14 12.62 0.23
N LYS A 81 -11.31 13.28 -0.60
CA LYS A 81 -10.34 14.31 -0.15
C LYS A 81 -11.00 15.37 0.69
N THR A 82 -12.07 15.96 0.14
CA THR A 82 -12.77 17.07 0.77
C THR A 82 -13.36 16.65 2.10
N ASP A 83 -14.09 15.54 2.12
CA ASP A 83 -14.74 15.01 3.32
C ASP A 83 -13.69 14.62 4.40
N PHE A 84 -12.53 14.06 3.99
CA PHE A 84 -11.46 13.66 4.91
C PHE A 84 -10.79 14.88 5.56
N ASN A 85 -10.51 15.93 4.78
CA ASN A 85 -9.89 17.15 5.31
C ASN A 85 -10.82 17.93 6.26
N GLN A 86 -12.14 17.70 6.17
CA GLN A 86 -13.16 18.30 7.03
C GLN A 86 -13.61 17.34 8.14
N LEU A 87 -12.95 16.19 8.27
CA LEU A 87 -13.32 15.16 9.22
C LEU A 87 -13.13 15.66 10.65
N THR A 88 -14.11 15.42 11.50
CA THR A 88 -14.08 15.76 12.92
C THR A 88 -14.57 14.57 13.72
N ASN A 89 -14.42 14.60 15.04
CA ASN A 89 -14.96 13.54 15.89
C ASN A 89 -16.49 13.40 15.73
N ALA A 90 -17.20 14.49 15.49
CA ALA A 90 -18.65 14.49 15.28
C ALA A 90 -19.07 13.84 13.94
N THR A 91 -18.25 13.99 12.90
CA THR A 91 -18.53 13.47 11.55
C THR A 91 -17.88 12.11 11.27
N ARG A 92 -17.01 11.63 12.17
CA ARG A 92 -16.24 10.38 12.06
C ARG A 92 -17.08 9.16 11.70
N THR A 93 -18.13 8.87 12.48
CA THR A 93 -18.98 7.70 12.25
C THR A 93 -19.64 7.74 10.87
N ALA A 94 -20.19 8.89 10.48
CA ALA A 94 -20.84 9.05 9.18
C ALA A 94 -19.85 8.89 8.01
N PHE A 95 -18.65 9.47 8.15
CA PHE A 95 -17.57 9.36 7.17
C PHE A 95 -17.16 7.90 6.93
N PHE A 96 -16.77 7.18 7.98
CA PHE A 96 -16.28 5.80 7.83
C PHE A 96 -17.41 4.83 7.47
N THR A 97 -18.65 5.06 7.92
CA THR A 97 -19.80 4.26 7.46
C THR A 97 -19.95 4.35 5.95
N LYS A 98 -19.90 5.56 5.39
CA LYS A 98 -20.01 5.79 3.94
C LYS A 98 -18.83 5.17 3.20
N TYR A 99 -17.60 5.59 3.51
CA TYR A 99 -16.44 5.24 2.68
C TYR A 99 -15.99 3.79 2.86
N CYS A 100 -16.20 3.16 4.01
CA CYS A 100 -15.97 1.72 4.14
C CYS A 100 -17.02 0.90 3.40
N ALA A 101 -18.27 1.36 3.31
CA ALA A 101 -19.28 0.70 2.49
C ALA A 101 -18.96 0.84 0.98
N GLU A 102 -18.45 1.99 0.56
CA GLU A 102 -18.00 2.22 -0.83
C GLU A 102 -16.73 1.42 -1.17
N ALA A 103 -15.79 1.25 -0.23
CA ALA A 103 -14.52 0.58 -0.48
C ALA A 103 -14.62 -0.95 -0.56
N ARG A 104 -15.46 -1.59 0.27
CA ARG A 104 -15.60 -3.06 0.31
C ARG A 104 -15.88 -3.73 -1.04
N PRO A 105 -16.84 -3.29 -1.86
CA PRO A 105 -17.07 -3.92 -3.17
C PRO A 105 -15.89 -3.76 -4.13
N LEU A 106 -15.02 -2.76 -3.93
CA LEU A 106 -13.88 -2.49 -4.81
C LEU A 106 -12.73 -3.47 -4.62
N VAL A 107 -12.74 -4.26 -3.55
CA VAL A 107 -11.77 -5.36 -3.39
C VAL A 107 -11.88 -6.33 -4.58
N SER A 108 -13.10 -6.57 -5.07
CA SER A 108 -13.34 -7.42 -6.24
C SER A 108 -12.77 -6.88 -7.55
N CYS A 109 -12.40 -5.59 -7.61
CA CYS A 109 -11.72 -5.03 -8.77
C CYS A 109 -10.39 -5.74 -9.07
N PHE A 110 -9.82 -6.42 -8.08
CA PHE A 110 -8.51 -7.07 -8.17
C PHE A 110 -8.59 -8.59 -8.36
N ASP A 111 -9.79 -9.19 -8.42
CA ASP A 111 -9.98 -10.65 -8.44
C ASP A 111 -9.26 -11.35 -9.60
N ASP A 112 -9.19 -10.69 -10.76
CA ASP A 112 -8.55 -11.24 -11.97
C ASP A 112 -7.02 -11.04 -11.98
N MET A 113 -6.48 -10.14 -11.14
CA MET A 113 -5.07 -9.77 -11.18
C MET A 113 -4.13 -10.95 -10.89
N PRO A 114 -4.32 -11.75 -9.81
CA PRO A 114 -3.46 -12.90 -9.55
C PRO A 114 -3.43 -13.88 -10.74
N ALA A 115 -4.60 -14.23 -11.28
CA ALA A 115 -4.70 -15.18 -12.37
C ALA A 115 -4.03 -14.66 -13.66
N SER A 116 -4.13 -13.36 -13.92
CA SER A 116 -3.53 -12.72 -15.11
C SER A 116 -2.01 -12.72 -15.11
N VAL A 117 -1.36 -12.53 -13.94
CA VAL A 117 0.11 -12.49 -13.83
C VAL A 117 0.73 -13.89 -13.73
N ARG A 118 -0.07 -14.91 -13.40
CA ARG A 118 0.36 -16.29 -13.18
C ARG A 118 1.32 -16.86 -14.23
N PRO A 119 1.11 -16.68 -15.55
CA PRO A 119 2.03 -17.23 -16.56
C PRO A 119 3.40 -16.54 -16.59
N CYS A 120 3.49 -15.34 -16.01
CA CYS A 120 4.68 -14.50 -16.03
C CYS A 120 5.62 -14.75 -14.86
N VAL A 121 5.16 -15.38 -13.78
CA VAL A 121 5.89 -15.43 -12.51
C VAL A 121 6.08 -16.87 -12.05
N LYS A 122 7.08 -17.11 -11.19
CA LYS A 122 7.29 -18.44 -10.60
C LYS A 122 6.27 -18.74 -9.51
N GLU A 123 6.23 -20.00 -9.07
CA GLU A 123 5.28 -20.48 -8.06
C GLU A 123 5.29 -19.68 -6.76
N ASN A 124 6.47 -19.48 -6.18
CA ASN A 124 6.58 -18.78 -4.89
C ASN A 124 6.19 -17.30 -5.01
N GLU A 125 6.45 -16.71 -6.17
CA GLU A 125 6.13 -15.33 -6.52
C GLU A 125 4.63 -15.11 -6.61
N PHE A 126 3.98 -16.01 -7.34
CA PHE A 126 2.53 -16.05 -7.45
C PHE A 126 1.89 -16.19 -6.06
N LYS A 127 2.40 -17.10 -5.22
CA LYS A 127 1.89 -17.28 -3.84
C LYS A 127 2.02 -16.02 -2.99
N TYR A 128 3.11 -15.26 -3.13
CA TYR A 128 3.26 -13.99 -2.43
C TYR A 128 2.23 -12.96 -2.92
N MET A 129 2.06 -12.81 -4.23
CA MET A 129 1.07 -11.90 -4.80
C MET A 129 -0.36 -12.30 -4.42
N GLU A 130 -0.71 -13.59 -4.52
CA GLU A 130 -2.00 -14.13 -4.11
C GLU A 130 -2.29 -13.83 -2.63
N ALA A 131 -1.36 -14.14 -1.73
CA ALA A 131 -1.50 -13.83 -0.30
C ALA A 131 -1.62 -12.33 -0.02
N PHE A 132 -0.94 -11.49 -0.81
CA PHE A 132 -1.10 -10.04 -0.74
C PHE A 132 -2.54 -9.63 -1.10
N PHE A 133 -3.07 -10.06 -2.24
CA PHE A 133 -4.43 -9.72 -2.67
C PHE A 133 -5.50 -10.29 -1.73
N GLU A 134 -5.35 -11.53 -1.26
CA GLU A 134 -6.24 -12.17 -0.28
C GLU A 134 -6.24 -11.45 1.08
N SER A 135 -5.18 -10.70 1.40
CA SER A 135 -5.10 -9.92 2.65
C SER A 135 -5.87 -8.59 2.60
N ILE A 136 -6.15 -8.06 1.41
CA ILE A 136 -6.79 -6.74 1.22
C ILE A 136 -8.10 -6.60 1.99
N PRO A 137 -9.05 -7.58 1.97
CA PRO A 137 -10.27 -7.49 2.78
C PRO A 137 -9.97 -7.26 4.27
N LYS A 138 -8.99 -8.00 4.82
CA LYS A 138 -8.62 -7.90 6.24
C LYS A 138 -7.94 -6.56 6.55
N THR A 139 -7.12 -6.06 5.64
CA THR A 139 -6.49 -4.73 5.75
C THR A 139 -7.56 -3.64 5.77
N LEU A 140 -8.56 -3.74 4.88
CA LEU A 140 -9.70 -2.82 4.84
C LEU A 140 -10.53 -2.89 6.14
N ASP A 141 -10.81 -4.09 6.64
CA ASP A 141 -11.55 -4.27 7.89
C ASP A 141 -10.82 -3.62 9.08
N LEU A 142 -9.49 -3.75 9.15
CA LEU A 142 -8.69 -3.09 10.18
C LEU A 142 -8.73 -1.56 10.03
N ALA A 143 -8.57 -1.04 8.81
CA ALA A 143 -8.64 0.39 8.52
C ALA A 143 -10.02 0.99 8.84
N CYS A 144 -11.08 0.18 8.75
CA CYS A 144 -12.46 0.58 9.03
C CYS A 144 -12.92 0.29 10.46
N LYS A 145 -12.16 -0.49 11.24
CA LYS A 145 -12.49 -0.88 12.60
C LYS A 145 -12.73 0.34 13.49
N ASN A 146 -13.73 0.25 14.37
CA ASN A 146 -14.10 1.31 15.31
C ASN A 146 -14.29 2.68 14.65
N ASN A 147 -15.02 2.74 13.53
CA ASN A 147 -15.18 3.96 12.72
C ASN A 147 -13.81 4.55 12.32
N GLY A 148 -12.94 3.67 11.79
CA GLY A 148 -11.60 3.97 11.31
C GLY A 148 -10.70 4.66 12.32
N GLU A 149 -10.66 4.15 13.55
CA GLU A 149 -9.88 4.72 14.66
C GLU A 149 -8.42 5.00 14.31
N ILE A 150 -7.75 4.00 13.73
CA ILE A 150 -6.34 4.09 13.34
C ILE A 150 -6.14 5.20 12.29
N ILE A 151 -7.01 5.27 11.30
CA ILE A 151 -6.93 6.28 10.24
C ILE A 151 -7.30 7.67 10.76
N PHE A 152 -8.30 7.75 11.64
CA PHE A 152 -8.79 9.00 12.23
C PHE A 152 -7.73 9.68 13.10
N ASN A 153 -6.79 8.93 13.69
CA ASN A 153 -5.66 9.50 14.42
C ASN A 153 -4.81 10.47 13.57
N MET A 154 -4.83 10.34 12.23
CA MET A 154 -4.14 11.28 11.32
C MET A 154 -4.85 12.62 11.12
N VAL A 155 -6.11 12.75 11.55
CA VAL A 155 -6.88 14.00 11.44
C VAL A 155 -6.45 15.01 12.50
N ASP A 156 -5.86 14.56 13.61
CA ASP A 156 -5.31 15.46 14.63
C ASP A 156 -4.23 16.37 14.03
N ALA A 157 -4.40 17.68 14.16
CA ALA A 157 -3.52 18.66 13.53
C ALA A 157 -2.07 18.58 14.05
N THR A 158 -1.88 18.20 15.31
CA THR A 158 -0.55 18.09 15.92
C THR A 158 0.16 16.86 15.38
N ARG A 159 -0.50 15.70 15.40
CA ARG A 159 0.05 14.45 14.84
C ARG A 159 0.30 14.57 13.34
N LEU A 160 -0.62 15.17 12.59
CA LEU A 160 -0.48 15.41 11.15
C LEU A 160 0.72 16.31 10.85
N LYS A 161 0.89 17.40 11.60
CA LYS A 161 2.03 18.31 11.42
C LYS A 161 3.35 17.60 11.73
N CYS A 162 3.42 16.84 12.83
CA CYS A 162 4.58 16.03 13.17
C CYS A 162 4.93 15.05 12.04
N PHE A 163 3.92 14.35 11.50
CA PHE A 163 4.10 13.39 10.43
C PHE A 163 4.64 14.05 9.15
N GLN A 164 4.14 15.23 8.81
CA GLN A 164 4.62 16.03 7.68
C GLN A 164 6.07 16.50 7.87
N GLU A 165 6.46 16.91 9.08
CA GLU A 165 7.84 17.30 9.41
C GLU A 165 8.81 16.12 9.30
N ASN A 166 8.30 14.89 9.48
CA ASN A 166 9.06 13.65 9.32
C ASN A 166 9.00 13.03 7.91
N ALA A 167 8.34 13.69 6.94
CA ALA A 167 8.20 13.16 5.58
C ALA A 167 9.55 12.83 4.91
N LYS A 168 10.61 13.59 5.23
CA LYS A 168 11.96 13.30 4.73
C LYS A 168 12.51 11.98 5.27
N HIS A 169 12.25 11.66 6.54
CA HIS A 169 12.67 10.37 7.11
C HIS A 169 11.95 9.23 6.40
N ILE A 170 10.64 9.37 6.21
CA ILE A 170 9.83 8.38 5.49
C ILE A 170 10.36 8.17 4.06
N SER A 171 10.71 9.26 3.35
CA SER A 171 11.36 9.17 2.04
C SER A 171 12.64 8.35 2.11
N VAL A 172 13.53 8.64 3.07
CA VAL A 172 14.79 7.88 3.24
C VAL A 172 14.52 6.39 3.47
N CYS A 173 13.50 6.02 4.25
CA CYS A 173 13.12 4.62 4.43
C CYS A 173 12.71 3.97 3.11
N VAL A 174 11.88 4.66 2.31
CA VAL A 174 11.39 4.18 1.00
C VAL A 174 12.52 4.11 -0.02
N ASP A 175 13.39 5.12 -0.06
CA ASP A 175 14.53 5.19 -0.98
C ASP A 175 15.50 4.04 -0.67
N THR A 176 15.88 3.85 0.60
CA THR A 176 16.74 2.74 1.04
C THR A 176 16.13 1.38 0.68
N TYR A 177 14.82 1.23 0.88
CA TYR A 177 14.10 0.02 0.52
C TYR A 177 14.09 -0.24 -0.99
N THR A 178 13.87 0.79 -1.79
CA THR A 178 13.83 0.70 -3.25
C THR A 178 15.21 0.41 -3.82
N GLU A 179 16.25 1.06 -3.28
CA GLU A 179 17.66 0.87 -3.65
C GLU A 179 18.22 -0.48 -3.21
N SER A 180 17.61 -1.13 -2.21
CA SER A 180 18.06 -2.44 -1.70
C SER A 180 18.02 -3.57 -2.73
N GLY A 181 17.39 -3.34 -3.87
CA GLY A 181 17.25 -4.33 -4.93
C GLY A 181 16.34 -5.50 -4.58
N LEU A 182 15.63 -5.44 -3.44
CA LEU A 182 14.67 -6.47 -3.01
C LEU A 182 13.72 -6.90 -4.15
N TRP A 183 13.29 -5.91 -4.95
CA TRP A 183 12.42 -6.07 -6.13
C TRP A 183 13.15 -5.89 -7.47
N ASN A 184 14.40 -5.40 -7.49
CA ASN A 184 15.17 -5.18 -8.73
C ASN A 184 15.96 -6.43 -9.11
N ASP A 185 16.48 -7.18 -8.14
CA ASP A 185 17.01 -8.51 -8.36
C ASP A 185 15.87 -9.42 -8.78
N ASP A 186 16.16 -10.28 -9.77
CA ASP A 186 15.29 -11.32 -10.30
C ASP A 186 14.27 -11.75 -9.24
N TRP A 187 12.95 -11.52 -9.47
CA TRP A 187 11.91 -11.87 -8.49
C TRP A 187 12.11 -13.36 -8.06
N ASN A 188 12.74 -14.14 -8.94
CA ASN A 188 13.20 -15.50 -8.77
C ASN A 188 14.09 -15.78 -7.56
N SER A 189 14.70 -14.75 -6.96
CA SER A 189 15.53 -14.91 -5.79
C SER A 189 14.61 -14.94 -4.57
N GLU A 190 14.34 -16.16 -4.11
CA GLU A 190 13.67 -16.48 -2.85
C GLU A 190 13.96 -15.42 -1.78
N LEU A 191 12.94 -15.05 -1.00
CA LEU A 191 13.08 -14.19 0.18
C LEU A 191 14.03 -14.85 1.19
N ASN A 192 15.33 -14.68 0.96
CA ASN A 192 16.40 -15.22 1.77
C ASN A 192 16.59 -14.37 3.03
N GLN A 193 17.46 -14.83 3.94
CA GLN A 193 17.65 -14.18 5.23
C GLN A 193 18.07 -12.69 5.12
N ASP A 194 18.89 -12.34 4.12
CA ASP A 194 19.34 -10.96 3.91
C ASP A 194 18.17 -10.07 3.46
N LYS A 195 17.34 -10.57 2.53
CA LYS A 195 16.10 -9.90 2.11
C LYS A 195 15.09 -9.75 3.25
N CYS A 196 15.01 -10.73 4.14
CA CYS A 196 14.19 -10.63 5.35
C CYS A 196 14.67 -9.53 6.30
N SER A 197 16.00 -9.39 6.45
CA SER A 197 16.62 -8.31 7.23
C SER A 197 16.26 -6.94 6.65
N THR A 198 16.33 -6.79 5.32
CA THR A 198 15.90 -5.56 4.62
C THR A 198 14.45 -5.19 4.91
N LEU A 199 13.52 -6.15 4.82
CA LEU A 199 12.10 -5.92 5.14
C LEU A 199 11.87 -5.53 6.60
N THR A 200 12.60 -6.18 7.50
CA THR A 200 12.56 -5.88 8.93
C THR A 200 13.10 -4.48 9.22
N ASN A 201 14.20 -4.09 8.57
CA ASN A 201 14.82 -2.78 8.71
C ASN A 201 13.95 -1.68 8.10
N TYR A 202 13.29 -1.95 6.98
CA TYR A 202 12.33 -1.02 6.38
C TYR A 202 11.15 -0.75 7.33
N ARG A 203 10.54 -1.81 7.89
CA ARG A 203 9.48 -1.67 8.90
C ARG A 203 9.96 -0.85 10.10
N LYS A 204 11.13 -1.18 10.66
CA LYS A 204 11.72 -0.43 11.78
C LYS A 204 11.99 1.04 11.43
N CYS A 205 12.43 1.32 10.21
CA CYS A 205 12.63 2.68 9.73
C CYS A 205 11.32 3.47 9.71
N LEU A 206 10.22 2.88 9.19
CA LEU A 206 8.89 3.50 9.19
C LEU A 206 8.34 3.70 10.61
N MET A 207 8.66 2.81 11.54
CA MET A 207 8.22 2.92 12.93
C MET A 207 8.75 4.17 13.63
N VAL A 208 9.97 4.61 13.36
CA VAL A 208 10.57 5.77 14.05
C VAL A 208 9.71 7.04 13.93
N PRO A 209 9.34 7.52 12.73
CA PRO A 209 8.47 8.69 12.61
C PRO A 209 7.03 8.42 13.08
N LEU A 210 6.53 7.19 12.98
CA LEU A 210 5.18 6.85 13.48
C LEU A 210 5.11 6.92 15.01
N ASP A 211 6.08 6.33 15.72
CA ASP A 211 6.20 6.41 17.18
C ASP A 211 6.38 7.85 17.65
N THR A 212 7.27 8.60 16.97
CA THR A 212 7.54 10.01 17.30
C THR A 212 6.28 10.87 17.24
N CYS A 213 5.36 10.54 16.34
CA CYS A 213 4.13 11.30 16.12
C CYS A 213 2.89 10.68 16.76
N ASP A 214 3.04 9.66 17.62
CA ASP A 214 1.92 8.96 18.27
C ASP A 214 0.91 8.39 17.24
N LEU A 215 1.47 7.73 16.22
CA LEU A 215 0.80 7.15 15.07
C LEU A 215 1.22 5.69 14.82
N SER A 216 1.83 5.04 15.80
CA SER A 216 2.36 3.67 15.73
C SER A 216 1.33 2.67 15.20
N ASP A 217 0.07 2.81 15.59
CA ASP A 217 -1.03 1.94 15.15
C ASP A 217 -1.20 1.87 13.62
N LEU A 218 -0.75 2.89 12.87
CA LEU A 218 -0.78 2.88 11.40
C LEU A 218 0.04 1.73 10.83
N ILE A 219 1.13 1.31 11.50
CA ILE A 219 1.95 0.18 11.03
C ILE A 219 1.13 -1.11 11.00
N GLY A 220 0.13 -1.24 11.87
CA GLY A 220 -0.71 -2.43 11.94
C GLY A 220 -1.49 -2.68 10.65
N ILE A 221 -1.87 -1.62 9.92
CA ILE A 221 -2.56 -1.74 8.62
C ILE A 221 -1.60 -2.31 7.57
N TYR A 222 -0.37 -1.81 7.52
CA TYR A 222 0.68 -2.32 6.63
C TYR A 222 1.05 -3.77 6.97
N ASP A 223 1.18 -4.08 8.26
CA ASP A 223 1.59 -5.40 8.75
C ASP A 223 0.60 -6.51 8.35
N VAL A 224 -0.70 -6.22 8.15
CA VAL A 224 -1.68 -7.24 7.71
C VAL A 224 -1.25 -7.87 6.39
N SER A 225 -0.98 -7.05 5.38
CA SER A 225 -0.63 -7.52 4.04
C SER A 225 0.81 -8.00 3.97
N MET A 226 1.73 -7.32 4.65
CA MET A 226 3.13 -7.73 4.67
C MET A 226 3.31 -9.09 5.36
N ASN A 227 2.66 -9.30 6.51
CA ASN A 227 2.73 -10.59 7.21
C ASN A 227 2.08 -11.72 6.42
N ALA A 228 1.04 -11.46 5.62
CA ALA A 228 0.45 -12.47 4.75
C ALA A 228 1.49 -13.02 3.75
N MET A 229 2.27 -12.15 3.12
CA MET A 229 3.37 -12.53 2.24
C MET A 229 4.52 -13.23 2.99
N LEU A 230 4.98 -12.64 4.09
CA LEU A 230 6.16 -13.12 4.81
C LEU A 230 5.98 -14.49 5.45
N ARG A 231 4.75 -14.87 5.82
CA ARG A 231 4.44 -16.21 6.35
C ARG A 231 4.68 -17.33 5.35
N LEU A 232 4.71 -17.01 4.06
CA LEU A 232 4.97 -17.97 2.98
C LEU A 232 6.47 -18.05 2.63
N SER A 233 7.32 -17.34 3.36
CA SER A 233 8.75 -17.27 3.09
C SER A 233 9.60 -17.66 4.31
N PRO A 234 10.91 -17.85 4.13
CA PRO A 234 11.86 -17.98 5.24
C PRO A 234 11.80 -16.81 6.26
N CYS A 235 11.16 -15.69 5.92
CA CYS A 235 10.97 -14.55 6.81
C CYS A 235 9.84 -14.72 7.82
N ALA A 236 9.14 -15.85 7.88
CA ALA A 236 7.97 -16.05 8.74
C ALA A 236 8.22 -15.72 10.21
N ASN A 237 9.45 -15.91 10.72
CA ASN A 237 9.81 -15.58 12.11
C ASN A 237 9.97 -14.07 12.37
N ASN A 238 9.95 -13.24 11.33
CA ASN A 238 10.04 -11.78 11.42
C ASN A 238 8.66 -11.11 11.33
N THR A 239 7.58 -11.88 11.35
CA THR A 239 6.23 -11.31 11.38
C THR A 239 5.90 -10.85 12.78
N GLU A 240 5.52 -9.58 12.94
CA GLU A 240 5.06 -9.04 14.21
C GLU A 240 3.53 -9.24 14.31
N GLU A 241 3.04 -9.68 15.47
CA GLU A 241 1.60 -9.71 15.73
C GLU A 241 1.11 -8.26 15.91
N SER A 242 0.03 -7.90 15.21
CA SER A 242 -0.68 -6.65 15.45
C SER A 242 -1.26 -6.69 16.87
N THR A 243 -0.57 -6.09 17.84
CA THR A 243 -1.13 -5.79 19.15
C THR A 243 -2.12 -4.65 19.00
N GLY A 244 -3.34 -4.98 18.55
CA GLY A 244 -4.50 -4.13 18.66
C GLY A 244 -5.03 -4.07 20.09
N GLU A 245 -4.16 -3.81 21.08
CA GLU A 245 -4.56 -3.54 22.46
C GLU A 245 -4.42 -2.03 22.71
N THR A 246 -5.58 -1.38 22.67
CA THR A 246 -5.88 -0.05 23.19
C THR A 246 -5.01 0.33 24.40
N HIS A 247 -4.23 1.40 24.28
CA HIS A 247 -3.76 2.18 25.42
C HIS A 247 -4.97 2.75 26.17
N HIS A 248 -5.52 1.99 27.11
CA HIS A 248 -6.36 2.55 28.16
C HIS A 248 -5.47 3.38 29.09
N ASN A 249 -5.42 4.69 28.84
CA ASN A 249 -4.97 5.65 29.84
C ASN A 249 -5.94 5.61 31.03
N ASN A 250 -5.58 4.89 32.08
CA ASN A 250 -6.15 5.10 33.40
C ASN A 250 -5.67 6.46 33.92
N SER A 251 -6.39 7.52 33.55
CA SER A 251 -6.40 8.75 34.33
C SER A 251 -7.56 8.64 35.31
N THR A 252 -7.28 8.06 36.47
CA THR A 252 -8.17 8.17 37.61
C THR A 252 -7.86 9.49 38.28
N ASP A 253 -8.74 10.47 38.06
CA ASP A 253 -8.88 11.63 38.93
C ASP A 253 -9.03 11.16 40.38
N VAL A 254 -8.14 11.64 41.25
CA VAL A 254 -8.31 11.57 42.70
C VAL A 254 -8.47 13.02 43.18
N ILE A 255 -9.69 13.34 43.59
CA ILE A 255 -9.98 14.28 44.68
C ILE A 255 -10.31 13.42 45.90
#